data_AF-A0A1W9NAS5-F1
#
_entry.id   AF-A0A1W9NAS5-F1
#
_cell.length_a   1.000
_cell.length_b   1.000
_cell.length_c   1.000
_cell.angle_alpha   90.00
_cell.angle_beta   90.00
_cell.angle_gamma   90.00
#
_symmetry.space_group_name_H-M   'P 1'
#
loop_
_entity.id
_entity.type
_entity.pdbx_description
1 polymer ?
#
loop_
_entity_poly.entity_id
_entity_poly.type
_entity_poly.pdbx_seq_one_letter_code
_entity_poly.pdbx_strand_id
1 'polypeptide(L)'
;FGAGGASGRGGMLIWPLFGASNQLLASLTLLTISIFLARLKYKTIYTMIPMVFLYIMTSIALLIQIGSFYRSGKYFLLVLALIIFGAALWIVVAAVSAYRNRDKTQVAKG
;
A
#
# COMPACT_ATOMS: atom_id res chain seq x y z
N PHE A 1 4.33 3.10 -23.63
CA PHE A 1 2.89 3.21 -23.33
C PHE A 1 2.35 4.53 -23.84
N GLY A 2 1.86 4.48 -25.09
CA GLY A 2 0.91 5.37 -25.75
C GLY A 2 0.98 6.88 -25.53
N ALA A 3 1.65 7.56 -26.46
CA ALA A 3 1.44 8.97 -26.76
C ALA A 3 0.00 9.23 -27.28
N GLY A 4 -0.55 10.43 -27.02
CA GLY A 4 -1.41 11.09 -28.01
C GLY A 4 -2.93 11.19 -27.81
N GLY A 5 -3.48 11.15 -26.59
CA GLY A 5 -4.91 11.45 -26.34
C GLY A 5 -5.16 12.80 -25.66
N ALA A 6 -5.43 13.85 -26.45
CA ALA A 6 -5.91 15.21 -26.12
C ALA A 6 -5.12 16.11 -25.14
N SER A 7 -4.16 15.60 -24.38
CA SER A 7 -3.00 16.32 -23.83
C SER A 7 -2.28 15.34 -22.90
N GLY A 8 -0.96 15.20 -23.02
CA GLY A 8 -0.15 14.31 -22.15
C GLY A 8 -0.31 14.55 -20.62
N ARG A 9 -1.15 15.51 -20.23
CA ARG A 9 -1.63 15.79 -18.88
C ARG A 9 -2.30 14.59 -18.22
N GLY A 10 -3.08 13.79 -18.95
CA GLY A 10 -3.75 12.60 -18.38
C GLY A 10 -2.76 11.57 -17.84
N GLY A 11 -1.76 11.20 -18.66
CA GLY A 11 -0.71 10.25 -18.28
C GLY A 11 0.12 10.73 -17.08
N MET A 12 0.47 12.02 -17.03
CA MET A 12 1.20 12.60 -15.89
C MET A 12 0.40 12.61 -14.59
N LEU A 13 -0.94 12.60 -14.66
CA LEU A 13 -1.80 12.55 -13.47
C LEU A 13 -2.08 11.13 -13.01
N ILE A 14 -2.08 10.15 -13.92
CA ILE A 14 -2.27 8.73 -13.60
C ILE A 14 -0.98 8.08 -13.11
N TRP A 15 0.18 8.53 -13.58
CA TRP A 15 1.49 7.99 -13.20
C TRP A 15 1.73 7.92 -11.68
N PRO A 16 1.40 8.97 -10.90
CA PRO A 16 1.51 8.91 -9.44
C PRO A 16 0.59 7.87 -8.78
N LEU A 17 -0.61 7.63 -9.33
CA LEU A 17 -1.51 6.57 -8.84
C LEU A 17 -0.91 5.18 -9.11
N PHE A 18 -0.30 4.99 -10.28
CA PHE A 18 0.41 3.76 -10.60
C PHE A 18 1.59 3.52 -9.64
N GLY A 19 2.36 4.57 -9.36
CA GLY A 19 3.43 4.52 -8.36
C GLY A 19 2.92 4.15 -6.96
N ALA A 20 1.83 4.76 -6.50
CA ALA A 20 1.22 4.44 -5.21
C ALA A 20 0.76 2.97 -5.12
N SER A 21 0.08 2.46 -6.16
CA SER A 21 -0.34 1.05 -6.21
C SER A 21 0.85 0.08 -6.14
N ASN A 22 1.96 0.39 -6.83
CA ASN A 22 3.17 -0.44 -6.77
C ASN A 22 3.83 -0.41 -5.40
N GLN A 23 3.81 0.73 -4.71
CA GLN A 23 4.32 0.83 -3.34
C GLN A 23 3.45 0.03 -2.36
N LEU A 24 2.13 0.02 -2.53
CA LEU A 24 1.24 -0.85 -1.76
C LEU A 24 1.54 -2.33 -2.02
N LEU A 25 1.76 -2.72 -3.28
CA LEU A 25 2.14 -4.09 -3.62
C LEU A 25 3.50 -4.47 -3.03
N ALA A 26 4.47 -3.56 -3.03
CA ALA A 26 5.77 -3.76 -2.38
C ALA A 26 5.61 -3.94 -0.86
N SER A 27 4.76 -3.13 -0.21
CA SER A 27 4.43 -3.27 1.21
C SER A 27 3.76 -4.61 1.51
N LEU A 28 2.80 -5.05 0.68
CA LEU A 28 2.16 -6.36 0.82
C LEU A 28 3.14 -7.54 0.60
N THR A 29 4.07 -7.38 -0.33
CA THR A 29 5.13 -8.38 -0.56
C THR A 29 6.04 -8.48 0.65
N LEU A 30 6.47 -7.35 1.22
CA LEU A 30 7.27 -7.33 2.44
C LEU A 30 6.51 -7.87 3.65
N LEU A 31 5.20 -7.67 3.75
CA LEU A 31 4.34 -8.31 4.76
C LEU A 31 4.40 -9.84 4.61
N THR A 32 4.22 -10.32 3.38
CA THR A 32 4.25 -11.75 3.06
C THR A 32 5.61 -12.36 3.40
N ILE A 33 6.71 -11.69 3.03
CA ILE A 33 8.07 -12.09 3.38
C ILE A 33 8.27 -12.06 4.89
N SER A 34 7.80 -11.03 5.59
CA SER A 34 7.89 -10.94 7.06
C SER A 34 7.15 -12.10 7.72
N ILE A 35 5.95 -12.42 7.23
CA ILE A 35 5.19 -13.58 7.66
C ILE A 35 6.01 -14.85 7.39
N PHE A 36 6.53 -15.04 6.19
CA PHE A 36 7.32 -16.21 5.85
C PHE A 36 8.56 -16.36 6.77
N LEU A 37 9.37 -15.31 6.93
CA LEU A 37 10.57 -15.29 7.77
C LEU A 37 10.27 -15.61 9.23
N ALA A 38 9.17 -15.08 9.78
CA ALA A 38 8.78 -15.40 11.14
C ALA A 38 8.20 -16.82 11.30
N ARG A 39 7.79 -17.53 10.22
CA ARG A 39 7.59 -19.00 10.30
C ARG A 39 8.90 -19.75 10.44
N LEU A 40 9.98 -19.24 9.82
CA LEU A 40 11.33 -19.79 9.90
C LEU A 40 12.10 -19.37 11.18
N LYS A 41 11.45 -18.68 12.13
CA LYS A 41 12.06 -18.14 13.37
C LYS A 41 13.24 -17.17 13.17
N TYR A 42 13.37 -16.56 12.00
CA TYR A 42 14.38 -15.52 11.75
C TYR A 42 13.90 -14.13 12.19
N LYS A 43 14.86 -13.24 12.49
CA LYS A 43 14.59 -11.84 12.91
C LYS A 43 13.83 -11.08 11.82
N THR A 44 12.57 -10.76 12.11
CA THR A 44 11.62 -10.11 11.18
C THR A 44 11.72 -8.58 11.18
N ILE A 45 12.54 -8.00 12.06
CA ILE A 45 12.70 -6.55 12.24
C ILE A 45 13.19 -5.88 10.95
N TYR A 46 14.12 -6.53 10.22
CA TYR A 46 14.72 -5.96 9.02
C TYR A 46 13.75 -5.85 7.84
N THR A 47 12.67 -6.65 7.81
CA THR A 47 11.63 -6.57 6.77
C THR A 47 10.45 -5.71 7.19
N MET A 48 10.14 -5.66 8.50
CA MET A 48 9.04 -4.85 9.03
C MET A 48 9.31 -3.34 8.98
N ILE A 49 10.54 -2.90 9.30
CA ILE A 49 10.89 -1.47 9.27
C ILE A 49 10.65 -0.85 7.87
N PRO A 50 11.25 -1.37 6.78
CA PRO A 50 11.03 -0.81 5.45
C PRO A 50 9.58 -0.94 4.98
N MET A 51 8.88 -2.00 5.39
CA MET A 51 7.46 -2.18 5.07
C MET A 51 6.60 -1.05 5.64
N VAL A 52 6.76 -0.75 6.94
CA VAL A 52 5.98 0.28 7.64
C VAL A 52 6.31 1.65 7.08
N PHE A 53 7.60 1.93 6.84
CA PHE A 53 8.03 3.18 6.23
C PHE A 53 7.37 3.40 4.87
N LEU A 54 7.44 2.41 3.97
CA LEU A 54 6.80 2.49 2.65
C LEU A 54 5.30 2.71 2.78
N TYR A 55 4.63 1.96 3.66
CA TYR A 55 3.19 2.10 3.86
C TYR A 55 2.79 3.52 4.31
N ILE A 56 3.51 4.09 5.27
CA ILE A 56 3.25 5.44 5.78
C ILE A 56 3.45 6.47 4.66
N MET A 57 4.55 6.37 3.92
CA MET A 57 4.85 7.30 2.82
C MET A 57 3.77 7.22 1.73
N THR A 58 3.34 6.03 1.34
CA THR A 58 2.28 5.84 0.35
C THR A 58 0.94 6.38 0.84
N SER A 59 0.61 6.18 2.13
CA SER A 59 -0.62 6.68 2.74
C SER A 59 -0.68 8.21 2.75
N ILE A 60 0.41 8.88 3.14
CA ILE A 60 0.51 10.33 3.12
C ILE A 60 0.40 10.86 1.69
N ALA A 61 1.12 10.25 0.74
CA ALA A 61 1.09 10.64 -0.66
C ALA A 61 -0.33 10.52 -1.27
N LEU A 62 -1.07 9.45 -0.94
CA LEU A 62 -2.46 9.27 -1.39
C LEU A 62 -3.40 10.32 -0.80
N LEU A 63 -3.28 10.67 0.49
CA LEU A 63 -4.09 11.72 1.11
C LEU A 63 -3.86 13.08 0.46
N ILE A 64 -2.60 13.43 0.17
CA ILE A 64 -2.25 14.66 -0.56
C ILE A 64 -2.85 14.64 -1.97
N GLN A 65 -2.78 13.50 -2.66
CA GLN A 65 -3.34 13.34 -4.01
C GLN A 65 -4.86 13.49 -4.04
N ILE A 66 -5.57 12.86 -3.09
CA ILE A 66 -7.02 12.97 -2.96
C ILE A 66 -7.42 14.45 -2.78
N GLY A 67 -6.76 15.17 -1.87
CA GLY A 67 -7.01 16.60 -1.68
C GLY A 67 -6.71 17.44 -2.93
N SER A 68 -5.64 17.10 -3.66
CA SER A 68 -5.27 17.76 -4.91
C SER A 68 -6.30 17.52 -6.03
N PHE A 69 -6.76 16.28 -6.20
CA PHE A 69 -7.76 15.92 -7.22
C PHE A 69 -9.13 16.51 -6.92
N TYR A 70 -9.51 16.58 -5.64
CA TYR A 70 -10.75 17.23 -5.20
C TYR A 70 -10.74 18.71 -5.57
N ARG A 71 -9.67 19.45 -5.21
CA ARG A 71 -9.52 20.88 -5.57
C ARG A 71 -9.40 21.13 -7.07
N SER A 72 -8.85 20.18 -7.82
CA SER A 72 -8.66 20.28 -9.27
C SER A 72 -9.89 19.87 -10.09
N GLY A 73 -11.00 19.46 -9.46
CA GLY A 73 -12.21 18.98 -10.14
C GLY A 73 -12.03 17.66 -10.91
N LYS A 74 -10.98 16.89 -10.61
CA LYS A 74 -10.63 15.65 -11.33
C LYS A 74 -11.29 14.43 -10.68
N TYR A 75 -12.62 14.38 -10.76
CA TYR A 75 -13.43 13.37 -10.05
C TYR A 75 -13.12 11.91 -10.43
N PHE A 76 -12.77 11.63 -11.69
CA PHE A 76 -12.37 10.28 -12.10
C PHE A 76 -11.12 9.79 -11.35
N LEU A 77 -10.08 10.62 -11.26
CA LEU A 77 -8.84 10.29 -10.56
C LEU A 77 -9.02 10.30 -9.05
N LEU A 78 -9.93 11.14 -8.53
CA LEU A 78 -10.33 11.14 -7.13
C LEU A 78 -10.91 9.78 -6.71
N VAL A 79 -11.86 9.24 -7.48
CA VAL A 79 -12.46 7.94 -7.20
C VAL A 79 -11.41 6.84 -7.24
N LEU A 80 -10.51 6.86 -8.23
CA LEU A 80 -9.42 5.89 -8.32
C LEU A 80 -8.47 5.97 -7.11
N ALA A 81 -8.11 7.18 -6.68
CA ALA A 81 -7.27 7.40 -5.50
C ALA A 81 -7.95 6.90 -4.21
N LEU A 82 -9.27 7.11 -4.08
CA LEU A 82 -10.05 6.61 -2.95
C LEU A 82 -10.10 5.07 -2.91
N ILE A 83 -10.28 4.41 -4.05
CA ILE A 83 -10.24 2.94 -4.15
C ILE A 83 -8.86 2.42 -3.70
N ILE A 84 -7.78 3.02 -4.19
CA ILE A 84 -6.41 2.63 -3.82
C ILE A 84 -6.15 2.87 -2.34
N PHE A 85 -6.62 3.99 -1.78
CA PHE A 85 -6.51 4.28 -0.36
C PHE A 85 -7.31 3.29 0.50
N GLY A 86 -8.51 2.89 0.06
CA GLY A 86 -9.28 1.83 0.70
C GLY A 86 -8.53 0.49 0.71
N ALA A 87 -7.87 0.14 -0.39
CA ALA A 87 -7.02 -1.05 -0.47
C ALA A 87 -5.81 -0.95 0.49
N ALA A 88 -5.20 0.24 0.63
CA ALA A 88 -4.13 0.47 1.59
C ALA A 88 -4.58 0.18 3.03
N LEU A 89 -5.75 0.70 3.44
CA LEU A 89 -6.31 0.43 4.77
C LEU A 89 -6.62 -1.06 4.98
N TRP A 90 -7.12 -1.74 3.94
CA TRP A 90 -7.36 -3.18 3.98
C TRP A 90 -6.06 -3.98 4.22
N ILE A 91 -4.94 -3.57 3.62
CA ILE A 91 -3.63 -4.20 3.85
C ILE A 91 -3.21 -4.11 5.32
N VAL A 92 -3.49 -3.00 6.01
CA VAL A 92 -3.19 -2.87 7.45
C VAL A 92 -4.03 -3.84 8.26
N VAL A 93 -5.33 -3.93 7.97
CA VAL A 93 -6.22 -4.90 8.64
C VAL A 93 -5.72 -6.33 8.38
N ALA A 94 -5.33 -6.65 7.14
CA ALA A 94 -4.75 -7.94 6.78
C ALA A 94 -3.45 -8.22 7.54
N ALA A 95 -2.55 -7.23 7.65
CA ALA A 95 -1.29 -7.35 8.38
C ALA A 95 -1.51 -7.61 9.89
N VAL A 96 -2.38 -6.84 10.52
CA VAL A 96 -2.72 -6.98 11.94
C VAL A 96 -3.39 -8.33 12.18
N SER A 97 -4.32 -8.74 11.32
CA SER A 97 -4.99 -10.04 11.45
C SER A 97 -4.02 -11.22 11.30
N ALA A 98 -3.08 -11.14 10.36
CA ALA A 98 -2.05 -12.15 10.14
C ALA A 98 -1.07 -12.24 11.32
N TYR A 99 -0.72 -11.10 11.93
CA TYR A 99 0.13 -11.08 13.13
C TYR A 99 -0.61 -11.68 14.33
N ARG A 100 -1.86 -11.26 14.60
CA ARG A 100 -2.65 -11.75 15.73
C ARG A 100 -2.94 -13.25 15.66
N ASN A 101 -3.13 -13.81 14.46
CA ASN A 101 -3.32 -15.25 14.29
C ASN A 101 -2.03 -16.05 14.56
N ARG A 102 -0.85 -15.45 14.42
CA ARG A 102 0.43 -16.10 14.77
C ARG A 102 0.57 -16.27 16.28
N ASP A 103 0.26 -15.24 17.05
CA ASP A 103 0.33 -15.31 18.52
C ASP A 103 -0.57 -16.43 19.06
N LYS A 104 -1.79 -16.55 18.55
CA LYS A 104 -2.70 -17.65 18.92
C LYS A 104 -2.13 -19.04 18.60
N THR A 105 -1.43 -19.18 17.48
CA THR A 105 -0.87 -20.47 17.04
C THR A 105 0.41 -20.86 17.81
N GLN A 106 1.18 -19.87 18.29
CA GLN A 106 2.33 -20.10 19.15
C GLN A 106 1.90 -20.41 20.59
N VAL A 107 0.88 -19.72 21.13
CA VAL A 107 0.33 -19.97 22.47
C VAL A 107 -0.33 -21.34 22.59
N ALA A 108 -0.95 -21.86 21.52
CA ALA A 108 -1.56 -23.19 21.53
C ALA A 108 -0.55 -24.35 21.45
N LYS A 109 0.75 -24.07 21.26
CA LYS A 109 1.83 -25.07 21.14
C LYS A 109 2.84 -25.04 22.28
N GLY A 110 2.67 -24.13 23.26
CA GLY A 110 3.48 -24.07 24.49
C GLY A 110 2.73 -24.70 25.65
#